data_AF-A0A7J7XXG6-F1
#
_entry.id   AF-A0A7J7XXG6-F1
#
_cell.length_a   1.000
_cell.length_b   1.000
_cell.length_c   1.000
_cell.angle_alpha   90.00
_cell.angle_beta   90.00
_cell.angle_gamma   90.00
#
_symmetry.space_group_name_H-M   'P 1'
#
loop_
_entity.id
_entity.type
_entity.pdbx_description
1 polymer ?
#
loop_
_entity_poly.entity_id
_entity_poly.type
_entity_poly.pdbx_seq_one_letter_code
_entity_poly.pdbx_strand_id
1 'polypeptide(L)'
;MTGNCLKGSRPLLSFDPAFDELPHYALLKELLIQIFSTPRYHPKSQPFVDHVFTFTVLDNRIWFRNFQIIEEDAALVEIGPRFVLNLIKIFQGSFGGPTLYENPHYQSPNMHRRVIRSITAAKYKEKQQVKEAQKLRKKEPKTILPHDPTADVFVTPAEEKPIEIQWIKPEPKVDLKARKKRVYKRQRKMKQKVNSGNAK
;
A
#
# COMPACT_ATOMS: atom_id res chain seq x y z
N MET A 1 3.86 24.12 -7.42
CA MET A 1 2.90 24.13 -6.29
C MET A 1 3.37 25.17 -5.30
N THR A 2 2.98 26.43 -5.51
CA THR A 2 3.41 27.56 -4.68
C THR A 2 2.27 28.57 -4.63
N GLY A 3 1.12 28.14 -4.09
CA GLY A 3 0.08 29.08 -3.66
C GLY A 3 0.43 29.62 -2.28
N ASN A 4 -0.03 30.83 -1.97
CA ASN A 4 0.02 31.42 -0.63
C ASN A 4 -1.37 31.92 -0.25
N CYS A 5 -1.65 32.10 1.03
CA CYS A 5 -2.85 32.81 1.45
C CYS A 5 -2.63 33.65 2.70
N LEU A 6 -3.38 34.73 2.80
CA LEU A 6 -3.44 35.57 3.99
C LEU A 6 -3.95 34.76 5.19
N LYS A 7 -3.14 34.70 6.26
CA LYS A 7 -3.40 33.92 7.48
C LYS A 7 -4.73 34.26 8.17
N GLY A 8 -5.21 35.50 8.03
CA GLY A 8 -6.44 35.97 8.65
C GLY A 8 -7.62 36.06 7.68
N SER A 9 -7.45 35.69 6.42
CA SER A 9 -8.53 35.73 5.42
C SER A 9 -9.61 34.70 5.74
N ARG A 10 -10.84 35.02 5.35
CA ARG A 10 -12.01 34.17 5.61
C ARG A 10 -12.13 33.16 4.46
N PRO A 11 -12.01 31.85 4.71
CA PRO A 11 -12.13 30.85 3.65
C PRO A 11 -13.56 30.77 3.13
N LEU A 12 -13.71 30.55 1.82
CA LEU A 12 -14.95 30.02 1.26
C LEU A 12 -14.98 28.51 1.43
N LEU A 13 -16.10 27.97 1.87
CA LEU A 13 -16.31 26.54 1.98
C LEU A 13 -17.15 26.07 0.79
N SER A 14 -16.58 25.20 -0.03
CA SER A 14 -17.26 24.55 -1.15
C SER A 14 -17.50 23.09 -0.79
N PHE A 15 -18.77 22.69 -0.79
CA PHE A 15 -19.21 21.33 -0.50
C PHE A 15 -19.80 20.70 -1.76
N ASP A 16 -19.47 19.44 -1.97
CA ASP A 16 -20.10 18.56 -2.95
C ASP A 16 -21.59 18.33 -2.61
N PRO A 17 -22.52 18.37 -3.60
CA PRO A 17 -23.93 18.03 -3.38
C PRO A 17 -24.17 16.67 -2.70
N ALA A 18 -23.24 15.72 -2.84
CA ALA A 18 -23.31 14.42 -2.15
C ALA A 18 -23.42 14.53 -0.62
N PHE A 19 -23.03 15.67 -0.03
CA PHE A 19 -23.20 15.90 1.40
C PHE A 19 -24.66 16.03 1.86
N ASP A 20 -25.57 16.42 0.95
CA ASP A 20 -26.98 16.64 1.27
C ASP A 20 -27.84 15.38 1.08
N GLU A 21 -27.29 14.32 0.46
CA GLU A 21 -28.04 13.09 0.17
C GLU A 21 -28.23 12.18 1.40
N LEU A 22 -27.22 12.09 2.27
CA LEU A 22 -27.21 11.17 3.41
C LEU A 22 -27.16 11.94 4.73
N PRO A 23 -27.93 11.52 5.76
CA PRO A 23 -28.04 12.28 7.00
C PRO A 23 -26.73 12.38 7.78
N HIS A 24 -25.87 11.35 7.70
CA HIS A 24 -24.56 11.39 8.34
C HIS A 24 -23.61 12.37 7.64
N TYR A 25 -23.74 12.57 6.32
CA TYR A 25 -22.96 13.58 5.62
C TYR A 25 -23.50 14.98 5.86
N ALA A 26 -24.83 15.17 5.94
CA ALA A 26 -25.42 16.45 6.29
C ALA A 26 -24.96 16.94 7.67
N LEU A 27 -24.92 16.04 8.66
CA LEU A 27 -24.36 16.33 9.98
C LEU A 27 -22.89 16.74 9.89
N LEU A 28 -22.08 15.99 9.13
CA LEU A 28 -20.67 16.33 8.94
C LEU A 28 -20.48 17.67 8.23
N LYS A 29 -21.32 18.02 7.26
CA LYS A 29 -21.30 19.31 6.57
C LYS A 29 -21.48 20.45 7.58
N GLU A 30 -22.50 20.38 8.42
CA GLU A 30 -22.73 21.38 9.48
C GLU A 30 -21.56 21.49 10.46
N LEU A 31 -21.01 20.35 10.88
CA LEU A 31 -19.86 20.32 11.78
C LEU A 31 -18.61 20.94 11.13
N LEU A 32 -18.35 20.63 9.86
CA LEU A 32 -17.21 21.17 9.11
C LEU A 32 -17.37 22.67 8.87
N ILE A 33 -18.60 23.15 8.64
CA ILE A 33 -18.89 24.59 8.56
C ILE A 33 -18.49 25.26 9.88
N GLN A 34 -18.90 24.71 11.02
CA GLN A 34 -18.57 25.31 12.32
C GLN A 34 -17.06 25.29 12.63
N ILE A 35 -16.33 24.26 12.20
CA ILE A 35 -14.89 24.15 12.45
C ILE A 35 -14.08 25.08 11.55
N PHE A 36 -14.38 25.12 10.25
CA PHE A 36 -13.55 25.79 9.26
C PHE A 36 -14.04 27.21 8.91
N SER A 37 -15.28 27.56 9.26
CA SER A 37 -15.78 28.92 9.05
C SER A 37 -15.20 29.89 10.08
N THR A 38 -14.98 31.13 9.64
CA THR A 38 -14.58 32.23 10.52
C THR A 38 -15.83 32.97 11.00
N PRO A 39 -16.08 33.06 12.31
CA PRO A 39 -17.24 33.77 12.83
C PRO A 39 -17.20 35.25 12.44
N ARG A 40 -18.38 35.86 12.35
CA ARG A 40 -18.50 37.28 12.05
C ARG A 40 -17.85 38.09 13.17
N TYR A 41 -17.05 39.09 12.80
CA TYR A 41 -16.30 39.96 13.73
C TYR A 41 -15.24 39.25 14.57
N HIS A 42 -14.61 38.21 14.03
CA HIS A 42 -13.43 37.64 14.67
C HIS A 42 -12.30 38.70 14.75
N PRO A 43 -11.68 38.95 15.92
CA PRO A 43 -10.74 40.07 16.11
C PRO A 43 -9.49 39.98 15.23
N LYS A 44 -9.18 38.79 14.69
CA LYS A 44 -8.06 38.54 13.78
C LYS A 44 -8.47 38.33 12.32
N SER A 45 -9.76 38.45 11.98
CA SER A 45 -10.22 38.28 10.61
C SER A 45 -9.87 39.48 9.76
N GLN A 46 -9.29 39.21 8.59
CA GLN A 46 -9.09 40.20 7.54
C GLN A 46 -10.31 40.25 6.63
N PRO A 47 -10.59 41.39 5.98
CA PRO A 47 -11.80 41.58 5.19
C PRO A 47 -11.80 40.80 3.87
N PHE A 48 -10.64 40.39 3.37
CA PHE A 48 -10.47 39.74 2.07
C PHE A 48 -10.68 38.23 2.12
N VAL A 49 -11.11 37.69 0.97
CA VAL A 49 -11.30 36.27 0.72
C VAL A 49 -10.24 35.84 -0.29
N ASP A 50 -9.20 35.16 0.21
CA ASP A 50 -8.02 34.81 -0.57
C ASP A 50 -7.98 33.31 -0.93
N HIS A 51 -8.76 32.48 -0.23
CA HIS A 51 -8.71 31.04 -0.39
C HIS A 51 -10.05 30.31 -0.21
N VAL A 52 -10.12 29.11 -0.79
CA VAL A 52 -11.28 28.22 -0.82
C VAL A 52 -10.89 26.85 -0.27
N PHE A 53 -11.65 26.37 0.71
CA PHE A 53 -11.63 24.98 1.13
C PHE A 53 -12.69 24.20 0.36
N THR A 54 -12.28 23.10 -0.23
CA THR A 54 -13.15 22.21 -0.99
C THR A 54 -13.25 20.88 -0.29
N PHE A 55 -14.48 20.40 -0.10
CA PHE A 55 -14.81 19.09 0.44
C PHE A 55 -15.52 18.31 -0.64
N THR A 56 -14.88 17.25 -1.13
CA THR A 56 -15.42 16.37 -2.18
C THR A 56 -15.59 14.97 -1.66
N VAL A 57 -16.70 14.30 -1.97
CA VAL A 57 -16.96 12.93 -1.52
C VAL A 57 -16.60 11.99 -2.65
N LEU A 58 -15.60 11.13 -2.43
CA LEU A 58 -15.18 10.11 -3.38
C LEU A 58 -14.81 8.83 -2.64
N ASP A 59 -15.31 7.69 -3.10
CA ASP A 59 -15.12 6.37 -2.46
C ASP A 59 -15.48 6.36 -0.96
N ASN A 60 -16.60 7.00 -0.60
CA ASN A 60 -17.08 7.18 0.78
C ASN A 60 -16.08 7.88 1.71
N ARG A 61 -15.12 8.60 1.13
CA ARG A 61 -14.12 9.42 1.84
C ARG A 61 -14.29 10.87 1.46
N ILE A 62 -13.96 11.74 2.41
CA ILE A 62 -14.03 13.18 2.21
C ILE A 62 -12.63 13.66 1.89
N TRP A 63 -12.45 14.20 0.70
CA TRP A 63 -11.21 14.80 0.24
C TRP A 63 -11.24 16.29 0.52
N PHE A 64 -10.22 16.75 1.24
CA PHE A 64 -10.00 18.16 1.54
C PHE A 64 -8.89 18.72 0.65
N ARG A 65 -9.17 19.86 0.02
CA ARG A 65 -8.15 20.67 -0.68
C ARG A 65 -8.33 22.15 -0.38
N ASN A 66 -7.20 22.85 -0.34
CA ASN A 66 -7.12 24.30 -0.18
C ASN A 66 -6.55 24.95 -1.44
N PHE A 67 -7.30 25.91 -1.99
CA PHE A 67 -6.97 26.66 -3.19
C PHE A 67 -6.88 28.16 -2.89
N GLN A 68 -5.86 28.82 -3.42
CA GLN A 68 -5.78 30.27 -3.53
C GLN A 68 -6.66 30.75 -4.69
N ILE A 69 -7.32 31.89 -4.51
CA ILE A 69 -8.03 32.60 -5.56
C ILE A 69 -7.06 33.61 -6.17
N ILE A 70 -6.76 33.50 -7.46
CA ILE A 70 -6.01 34.53 -8.19
C ILE A 70 -7.02 35.53 -8.76
N GLU A 71 -6.95 36.78 -8.30
CA GLU A 71 -7.91 37.84 -8.66
C GLU A 71 -7.91 38.17 -10.16
N GLU A 72 -6.78 38.02 -10.86
CA GLU A 72 -6.62 38.41 -12.26
C GLU A 72 -7.43 37.54 -13.24
N ASP A 73 -7.47 36.21 -13.01
CA ASP A 73 -8.08 35.24 -13.95
C ASP A 73 -9.16 34.36 -13.30
N ALA A 74 -9.53 34.62 -12.03
CA ALA A 74 -10.32 33.72 -11.18
C ALA A 74 -9.79 32.26 -11.15
N ALA A 75 -8.52 32.07 -11.48
CA ALA A 75 -7.87 30.78 -11.48
C ALA A 75 -7.60 30.32 -10.04
N LEU A 76 -7.71 29.01 -9.81
CA LEU A 76 -7.49 28.38 -8.51
C LEU A 76 -6.12 27.70 -8.49
N VAL A 77 -5.27 28.10 -7.54
CA VAL A 77 -3.94 27.49 -7.35
C VAL A 77 -3.87 26.75 -6.02
N GLU A 78 -3.44 25.49 -6.06
CA GLU A 78 -3.35 24.68 -4.83
C GLU A 78 -2.22 25.18 -3.90
N ILE A 79 -2.60 25.50 -2.66
CA ILE A 79 -1.69 25.88 -1.56
C ILE A 79 -1.36 24.64 -0.70
N GLY A 80 -2.41 23.92 -0.29
CA GLY A 80 -2.36 22.91 0.77
C GLY A 80 -2.85 23.44 2.14
N PRO A 81 -3.05 22.57 3.14
CA PRO A 81 -2.76 21.14 3.17
C PRO A 81 -3.76 20.31 2.34
N ARG A 82 -3.37 19.09 1.98
CA ARG A 82 -4.23 18.08 1.35
C ARG A 82 -4.39 16.90 2.29
N PHE A 83 -5.61 16.52 2.60
CA PHE A 83 -5.86 15.33 3.40
C PHE A 83 -7.19 14.67 3.03
N VAL A 84 -7.34 13.43 3.48
CA VAL A 84 -8.53 12.62 3.25
C VAL A 84 -9.06 12.16 4.59
N LEU A 85 -10.33 12.44 4.87
CA LEU A 85 -11.04 11.98 6.04
C LEU A 85 -11.87 10.75 5.67
N ASN A 86 -11.90 9.78 6.57
CA ASN A 86 -12.78 8.63 6.48
C ASN A 86 -13.61 8.57 7.75
N LEU A 87 -14.93 8.57 7.60
CA LEU A 87 -15.85 8.50 8.73
C LEU A 87 -15.74 7.12 9.39
N ILE A 88 -15.50 7.09 10.70
CA ILE A 88 -15.37 5.84 11.46
C ILE A 88 -16.69 5.56 12.18
N LYS A 89 -17.02 6.39 13.17
CA LYS A 89 -18.22 6.29 14.01
C LYS A 89 -18.70 7.68 14.41
N ILE A 90 -20.00 7.80 14.67
CA ILE A 90 -20.63 8.99 15.26
C ILE A 90 -21.23 8.59 16.60
N PHE A 91 -20.89 9.33 17.65
CA PHE A 91 -21.42 9.14 19.00
C PHE A 91 -22.46 10.22 19.31
N GLN A 92 -23.41 9.90 20.19
CA GLN A 92 -24.44 10.85 20.59
C GLN A 92 -23.91 12.03 21.43
N GLY A 93 -22.92 11.79 22.28
CA GLY A 93 -22.38 12.77 23.22
C GLY A 93 -20.99 13.27 22.85
N SER A 94 -20.51 14.23 23.65
CA SER A 94 -19.14 14.73 23.57
C SER A 94 -18.19 13.64 24.07
N PHE A 95 -17.39 13.07 23.16
CA PHE A 95 -16.40 12.01 23.42
C PHE A 95 -16.95 10.72 24.06
N GLY A 96 -18.27 10.50 24.03
CA GLY A 96 -18.89 9.31 24.63
C GLY A 96 -20.36 9.15 24.27
N GLY A 97 -20.99 8.13 24.85
CA GLY A 97 -22.38 7.77 24.59
C GLY A 97 -22.54 6.66 23.55
N PRO A 98 -23.79 6.27 23.24
CA PRO A 98 -24.08 5.22 22.28
C PRO A 98 -23.65 5.62 20.86
N THR A 99 -23.27 4.62 20.08
CA THR A 99 -22.91 4.78 18.66
C THR A 99 -24.18 4.98 17.85
N LEU A 100 -24.33 6.15 17.23
CA LEU A 100 -25.45 6.47 16.34
C LEU A 100 -25.21 5.98 14.91
N TYR A 101 -23.96 5.98 14.47
CA TYR A 101 -23.58 5.53 13.14
C TYR A 101 -22.20 4.87 13.18
N GLU A 102 -22.06 3.77 12.45
CA GLU A 102 -20.80 3.06 12.24
C GLU A 102 -20.62 2.80 10.74
N ASN A 103 -19.45 3.15 10.21
CA ASN A 103 -19.17 2.95 8.79
C ASN A 103 -18.77 1.48 8.51
N PRO A 104 -19.56 0.73 7.73
CA PRO A 104 -19.25 -0.67 7.41
C PRO A 104 -18.03 -0.82 6.49
N HIS A 105 -17.68 0.22 5.72
CA HIS A 105 -16.55 0.20 4.79
C HIS A 105 -15.21 0.57 5.45
N TYR A 106 -15.23 1.05 6.69
CA TYR A 106 -14.02 1.44 7.39
C TYR A 106 -13.26 0.21 7.91
N GLN A 107 -12.08 -0.05 7.34
CA GLN A 107 -11.10 -0.98 7.91
C GLN A 107 -10.00 -0.21 8.62
N SER A 108 -9.78 -0.52 9.90
CA SER A 108 -8.67 0.09 10.64
C SER A 108 -7.31 -0.35 10.08
N PRO A 109 -6.29 0.54 10.06
CA PRO A 109 -4.95 0.18 9.59
C PRO A 109 -4.33 -0.99 10.37
N ASN A 110 -4.67 -1.12 11.66
CA ASN A 110 -4.23 -2.23 12.49
C ASN A 110 -4.85 -3.56 12.08
N MET A 111 -6.16 -3.57 11.76
CA MET A 111 -6.82 -4.74 11.22
C MET A 111 -6.24 -5.11 9.85
N HIS A 112 -5.99 -4.13 8.97
CA HIS A 112 -5.36 -4.37 7.67
C HIS A 112 -3.97 -5.01 7.81
N ARG A 113 -3.11 -4.46 8.69
CA ARG A 113 -1.79 -5.03 9.01
C ARG A 113 -1.91 -6.43 9.60
N ARG A 114 -2.91 -6.69 10.44
CA ARG A 114 -3.19 -8.01 11.01
C ARG A 114 -3.53 -9.03 9.92
N VAL A 115 -4.38 -8.65 8.97
CA VAL A 115 -4.77 -9.49 7.82
C VAL A 115 -3.57 -9.82 6.94
N ILE A 116 -2.70 -8.84 6.64
CA ILE A 116 -1.47 -9.10 5.87
C ILE A 116 -0.57 -10.10 6.60
N ARG A 117 -0.42 -9.94 7.93
CA ARG A 117 0.39 -10.86 8.75
C ARG A 117 -0.22 -12.26 8.79
N SER A 118 -1.54 -12.38 8.93
CA SER A 118 -2.20 -13.70 8.94
C SER A 118 -2.10 -14.40 7.58
N ILE A 119 -2.26 -13.67 6.47
CA ILE A 119 -2.06 -14.23 5.11
C ILE A 119 -0.62 -14.72 4.95
N THR A 120 0.36 -13.95 5.42
CA THR A 120 1.77 -14.32 5.34
C THR A 120 2.07 -15.57 6.19
N ALA A 121 1.48 -15.64 7.39
CA ALA A 121 1.59 -16.81 8.26
C ALA A 121 0.92 -18.05 7.66
N ALA A 122 -0.24 -17.90 7.02
CA ALA A 122 -0.94 -18.99 6.34
C ALA A 122 -0.09 -19.56 5.19
N LYS A 123 0.50 -18.70 4.34
CA LYS A 123 1.43 -19.12 3.27
C LYS A 123 2.64 -19.86 3.83
N TYR A 124 3.16 -19.45 4.99
CA TYR A 124 4.25 -20.16 5.64
C TYR A 124 3.82 -21.53 6.16
N LYS A 125 2.64 -21.61 6.79
CA LYS A 125 2.06 -22.87 7.29
C LYS A 125 1.82 -23.85 6.15
N GLU A 126 1.27 -23.39 5.03
CA GLU A 126 1.04 -24.20 3.83
C GLU A 126 2.36 -24.80 3.30
N LYS A 127 3.43 -24.01 3.23
CA LYS A 127 4.76 -24.51 2.84
C LYS A 127 5.28 -25.60 3.78
N GLN A 128 5.04 -25.46 5.09
CA GLN A 128 5.44 -26.49 6.05
C GLN A 128 4.61 -27.76 5.88
N GLN A 129 3.30 -27.64 5.70
CA GLN A 129 2.41 -28.78 5.43
C GLN A 129 2.81 -29.55 4.17
N VAL A 130 3.14 -28.84 3.07
CA VAL A 130 3.65 -29.48 1.85
C VAL A 130 4.97 -30.22 2.11
N LYS A 131 5.88 -29.62 2.88
CA LYS A 131 7.16 -30.24 3.24
C LYS A 131 6.96 -31.49 4.10
N GLU A 132 6.01 -31.47 5.03
CA GLU A 132 5.64 -32.63 5.86
C GLU A 132 4.99 -33.73 5.04
N ALA A 133 4.03 -33.39 4.16
CA ALA A 133 3.39 -34.34 3.25
C ALA A 133 4.40 -35.02 2.31
N GLN A 134 5.39 -34.28 1.79
CA GLN A 134 6.48 -34.87 0.99
C GLN A 134 7.36 -35.82 1.80
N LYS A 135 7.63 -35.49 3.07
CA LYS A 135 8.38 -36.40 3.97
C LYS A 135 7.58 -37.67 4.24
N LEU A 136 6.26 -37.55 4.44
CA LEU A 136 5.39 -38.70 4.66
C LEU A 136 5.38 -39.62 3.44
N ARG A 137 5.16 -39.07 2.23
CA ARG A 137 5.23 -39.82 0.96
C ARG A 137 6.57 -40.51 0.73
N LYS A 138 7.68 -39.94 1.22
CA LYS A 138 9.01 -40.58 1.15
C LYS A 138 9.19 -41.71 2.17
N LYS A 139 8.50 -41.63 3.31
CA LYS A 139 8.52 -42.65 4.38
C LYS A 139 7.57 -43.80 4.10
N GLU A 140 6.47 -43.54 3.39
CA GLU A 140 5.59 -44.59 2.90
C GLU A 140 6.45 -45.62 2.15
N PRO A 141 6.31 -46.92 2.47
CA PRO A 141 7.08 -47.94 1.80
C PRO A 141 6.81 -47.78 0.31
N LYS A 142 7.89 -47.65 -0.48
CA LYS A 142 7.77 -47.63 -1.94
C LYS A 142 6.91 -48.81 -2.33
N THR A 143 5.85 -48.57 -3.10
CA THR A 143 5.06 -49.64 -3.70
C THR A 143 6.05 -50.60 -4.33
N ILE A 144 6.06 -51.83 -3.83
CA ILE A 144 6.98 -52.86 -4.31
C ILE A 144 6.55 -53.12 -5.74
N LEU A 145 7.27 -52.51 -6.69
CA LEU A 145 7.06 -52.81 -8.10
C LEU A 145 7.46 -54.28 -8.28
N PRO A 146 6.64 -55.09 -8.97
CA PRO A 146 7.03 -56.46 -9.29
C PRO A 146 8.37 -56.41 -10.02
N HIS A 147 9.28 -57.31 -9.65
CA HIS A 147 10.60 -57.41 -10.27
C HIS A 147 10.44 -57.69 -11.76
N ASP A 148 11.01 -56.82 -12.61
CA ASP A 148 10.97 -56.98 -14.06
C ASP A 148 11.97 -58.07 -14.47
N PRO A 149 11.52 -59.22 -15.00
CA PRO A 149 12.40 -60.31 -15.40
C PRO A 149 13.33 -59.96 -16.58
N THR A 150 13.08 -58.86 -17.29
CA THR A 150 13.90 -58.42 -18.43
C THR A 150 15.03 -57.47 -18.02
N ALA A 151 15.10 -57.06 -16.75
CA ALA A 151 16.08 -56.08 -16.26
C ALA A 151 17.54 -56.53 -16.46
N ASP A 152 17.79 -57.83 -16.47
CA ASP A 152 19.14 -58.41 -16.62
C ASP A 152 19.57 -58.58 -18.10
N VAL A 153 18.67 -58.38 -19.06
CA VAL A 153 18.91 -58.71 -20.48
C VAL A 153 19.83 -57.70 -21.18
N PHE A 154 19.95 -56.47 -20.65
CA PHE A 154 20.71 -55.39 -21.28
C PHE A 154 21.84 -54.83 -20.41
N VAL A 155 22.42 -55.65 -19.53
CA VAL A 155 23.68 -55.28 -18.86
C VAL A 155 24.83 -55.38 -19.86
N THR A 156 25.00 -54.37 -20.70
CA THR A 156 26.27 -54.16 -21.41
C THR A 156 27.35 -53.93 -20.35
N PRO A 157 28.45 -54.71 -20.32
CA PRO A 157 29.59 -54.41 -19.46
C PRO A 157 30.16 -53.07 -19.93
N ALA A 158 29.83 -52.00 -19.22
CA ALA A 158 30.53 -50.75 -19.41
C ALA A 158 31.97 -50.97 -18.96
N GLU A 159 32.95 -50.76 -19.85
CA GLU A 159 34.37 -50.72 -19.48
C GLU A 159 34.51 -49.85 -18.24
N GLU A 160 35.15 -50.40 -17.19
CA GLU A 160 35.47 -49.67 -15.98
C GLU A 160 36.41 -48.53 -16.35
N LYS A 161 35.84 -47.35 -16.65
CA LYS A 161 36.63 -46.14 -16.76
C LYS A 161 37.33 -45.97 -15.42
N PRO A 162 38.67 -45.95 -15.38
CA PRO A 162 39.40 -45.74 -14.14
C PRO A 162 38.88 -44.44 -13.52
N ILE A 163 38.33 -44.55 -12.31
CA ILE A 163 37.88 -43.40 -11.56
C ILE A 163 39.16 -42.73 -11.05
N GLU A 164 39.74 -41.86 -11.85
CA GLU A 164 40.70 -40.87 -11.36
C GLU A 164 39.95 -39.95 -10.39
N ILE A 165 39.89 -40.36 -9.13
CA ILE A 165 39.37 -39.53 -8.05
C ILE A 165 40.37 -38.38 -7.89
N GLN A 166 40.05 -37.24 -8.50
CA GLN A 166 40.73 -35.98 -8.20
C GLN A 166 40.41 -35.60 -6.75
N TRP A 167 41.31 -35.90 -5.83
CA TRP A 167 41.22 -35.50 -4.40
C TRP A 167 41.22 -33.97 -4.20
N ILE A 168 41.59 -33.23 -5.25
CA ILE A 168 41.54 -31.78 -5.28
C ILE A 168 40.16 -31.38 -5.79
N LYS A 169 39.38 -30.75 -4.91
CA LYS A 169 38.10 -30.15 -5.25
C LYS A 169 38.28 -29.26 -6.49
N PRO A 170 37.59 -29.53 -7.62
CA PRO A 170 37.71 -28.70 -8.80
C PRO A 170 37.30 -27.27 -8.45
N GLU A 171 38.03 -26.29 -8.98
CA GLU A 171 37.74 -24.89 -8.71
C GLU A 171 36.27 -24.59 -9.02
N PRO A 172 35.58 -23.85 -8.15
CA PRO A 172 34.18 -23.53 -8.38
C PRO A 172 34.07 -22.79 -9.71
N LYS A 173 33.44 -23.43 -10.71
CA LYS A 173 33.17 -22.81 -12.00
C LYS A 173 32.43 -21.50 -11.77
N VAL A 174 33.15 -20.39 -11.89
CA VAL A 174 32.57 -19.06 -11.72
C VAL A 174 31.68 -18.85 -12.94
N ASP A 175 30.36 -18.96 -12.75
CA ASP A 175 29.42 -18.73 -13.84
C ASP A 175 29.48 -17.25 -14.27
N LEU A 176 30.31 -16.98 -15.28
CA LEU A 176 30.59 -15.65 -15.81
C LEU A 176 29.30 -14.99 -16.31
N LYS A 177 28.30 -15.77 -16.75
CA LYS A 177 26.98 -15.25 -17.16
C LYS A 177 26.20 -14.73 -15.95
N ALA A 178 26.18 -15.47 -14.84
CA ALA A 178 25.56 -15.03 -13.60
C ALA A 178 26.26 -13.79 -13.02
N ARG A 179 27.60 -13.73 -13.10
CA ARG A 179 28.39 -12.56 -12.67
C ARG A 179 28.08 -11.32 -13.50
N LYS A 180 28.05 -11.43 -14.84
CA LYS A 180 27.65 -10.34 -15.74
C LYS A 180 26.22 -9.86 -15.47
N LYS A 181 25.26 -10.77 -15.26
CA LYS A 181 23.88 -10.41 -14.89
C LYS A 181 23.79 -9.64 -13.56
N ARG A 182 24.57 -10.02 -12.55
CA ARG A 182 24.63 -9.31 -11.26
C ARG A 182 25.21 -7.90 -11.40
N VAL A 183 26.28 -7.74 -12.19
CA VAL A 183 26.90 -6.43 -12.47
C VAL A 183 25.93 -5.52 -13.22
N TYR A 184 25.27 -6.02 -14.27
CA TYR A 184 24.28 -5.26 -15.02
C TYR A 184 23.08 -4.82 -14.13
N LYS A 185 22.60 -5.71 -13.26
CA LYS A 185 21.54 -5.38 -12.29
C LYS A 185 21.98 -4.30 -11.29
N ARG A 186 23.24 -4.30 -10.85
CA ARG A 186 23.82 -3.24 -9.99
C ARG A 186 23.90 -1.90 -10.72
N GLN A 187 24.42 -1.88 -11.95
CA GLN A 187 24.49 -0.66 -12.77
C GLN A 187 23.10 -0.07 -13.04
N ARG A 188 22.10 -0.91 -13.36
CA ARG A 188 20.71 -0.47 -13.55
C ARG A 188 20.12 0.16 -12.28
N LYS A 189 20.36 -0.41 -11.09
CA LYS A 189 19.90 0.16 -9.81
C LYS A 189 20.59 1.50 -9.48
N MET A 190 21.88 1.62 -9.77
CA MET A 190 22.62 2.88 -9.62
C MET A 190 22.04 3.96 -10.53
N LYS A 191 21.80 3.63 -11.81
CA LYS A 191 21.20 4.57 -12.78
C LYS A 191 19.79 4.99 -12.38
N GLN A 192 18.98 4.07 -11.84
CA GLN A 192 17.66 4.41 -11.29
C GLN A 192 17.77 5.32 -10.06
N LYS A 193 18.74 5.11 -9.16
CA LYS A 193 18.97 5.99 -8.00
C LYS A 193 19.41 7.39 -8.42
N VAL A 194 20.32 7.51 -9.39
CA VAL A 194 20.77 8.80 -9.93
C VAL A 194 19.61 9.52 -10.61
N ASN A 195 18.82 8.83 -11.44
CA ASN A 195 17.64 9.43 -12.07
C ASN A 195 16.58 9.85 -11.04
N SER A 196 16.40 9.10 -9.94
CA SER A 196 15.49 9.52 -8.86
C SER A 196 16.04 10.67 -8.01
N GLY A 197 17.36 10.90 -8.03
CA GLY A 197 18.02 12.03 -7.35
C GLY A 197 18.02 13.31 -8.18
N ASN A 198 18.12 13.20 -9.51
CA ASN A 198 18.05 14.32 -10.46
C ASN A 198 16.61 14.70 -10.85
N ALA A 199 15.59 13.96 -10.39
CA ALA A 199 14.18 14.28 -10.59
C ALA A 199 13.58 15.14 -9.45
N LYS A 200 14.43 15.88 -8.74
CA LYS A 200 14.04 16.94 -7.80
C LYS A 200 14.49 18.28 -8.34
#